data_AF-A0A1I3F2F4-F1
#
_entry.id   AF-A0A1I3F2F4-F1
#
_cell.length_a   1.000
_cell.length_b   1.000
_cell.length_c   1.000
_cell.angle_alpha   90.00
_cell.angle_beta   90.00
_cell.angle_gamma   90.00
#
_symmetry.space_group_name_H-M   'P 1'
#
loop_
_entity.id
_entity.type
_entity.pdbx_description
1 polymer ?
#
loop_
_entity_poly.entity_id
_entity_poly.type
_entity_poly.pdbx_seq_one_letter_code
_entity_poly.pdbx_strand_id
1 'polypeptide(L)'
;MVCWGARGLIVRHVFCACHAVVELSRNNNALLSARLSQANTGCGHRAMRVTTLHLFPGGSMFWLSNFRSTKNRISCFFAAISSAFRRFSLIFVLCVSPFGAVSAALDEGATAPLLTLHADGQTLELTQEQLLALPQQRITTTAAWLEGTKVFEGPLVRDVLALLDVELGATTTVTLRTLDDYEITVSLEDYLSWDVIIAHSMDGTALSLLDYGPLWVVYPRDDHAALQDSRFDHRWAWMLNSITVKP
;
A
#
# COMPACT_ATOMS: atom_id res chain seq x y z
N MET A 1 5.90 45.60 61.30
CA MET A 1 6.02 44.16 61.00
C MET A 1 6.84 44.03 59.72
N VAL A 2 8.17 43.87 59.82
CA VAL A 2 8.94 42.62 60.01
C VAL A 2 9.15 41.87 58.68
N CYS A 3 10.40 41.95 58.23
CA CYS A 3 11.31 40.95 57.63
C CYS A 3 10.81 39.70 56.88
N TRP A 4 11.45 39.49 55.72
CA TRP A 4 12.17 38.30 55.20
C TRP A 4 11.66 36.88 55.54
N GLY A 5 11.63 36.01 54.52
CA GLY A 5 11.74 34.56 54.76
C GLY A 5 11.36 33.68 53.58
N ALA A 6 12.37 33.08 52.95
CA ALA A 6 12.29 32.20 51.80
C ALA A 6 11.70 30.80 52.08
N ARG A 7 11.29 30.11 50.98
CA ARG A 7 11.60 28.71 50.58
C ARG A 7 10.38 27.96 50.05
N GLY A 8 10.56 27.22 48.95
CA GLY A 8 9.72 26.04 48.67
C GLY A 8 9.52 25.63 47.21
N LEU A 9 10.57 25.07 46.58
CA LEU A 9 10.53 24.02 45.56
C LEU A 9 9.60 24.16 44.32
N ILE A 10 10.17 24.60 43.20
CA ILE A 10 9.66 24.30 41.84
C ILE A 10 10.52 23.17 41.28
N VAL A 11 9.93 21.99 41.07
CA VAL A 11 10.52 20.91 40.27
C VAL A 11 10.39 21.31 38.80
N ARG A 12 11.43 21.93 38.24
CA ARG A 12 11.59 22.12 36.80
C ARG A 12 12.24 20.87 36.22
N HIS A 13 11.47 20.03 35.53
CA HIS A 13 12.05 19.09 34.57
C HIS A 13 12.72 19.90 33.45
N VAL A 14 14.05 19.87 33.45
CA VAL A 14 14.87 20.36 32.34
C VAL A 14 14.82 19.29 31.26
N PHE A 15 13.92 19.44 30.29
CA PHE A 15 14.10 18.80 28.98
C PHE A 15 14.87 19.77 28.10
N CYS A 16 16.16 19.53 27.97
CA CYS A 16 17.03 20.22 27.04
C CYS A 16 16.76 19.66 25.64
N ALA A 17 15.84 20.27 24.90
CA ALA A 17 15.62 19.94 23.49
C ALA A 17 16.78 20.54 22.67
N CYS A 18 17.70 19.68 22.23
CA CYS A 18 18.75 20.07 21.31
C CYS A 18 18.13 20.17 19.90
N HIS A 19 17.76 21.38 19.48
CA HIS A 19 17.37 21.65 18.09
C HIS A 19 18.62 21.63 17.21
N ALA A 20 18.75 20.62 16.34
CA ALA A 20 19.67 20.66 15.23
C ALA A 20 18.97 21.36 14.04
N VAL A 21 19.49 22.53 13.64
CA VAL A 21 19.06 23.23 12.43
C VAL A 21 19.93 22.72 11.27
N VAL A 22 19.31 22.08 10.29
CA VAL A 22 19.97 21.65 9.05
C VAL A 22 19.55 22.59 7.94
N GLU A 23 20.48 23.42 7.49
CA GLU A 23 20.24 24.37 6.40
C GLU A 23 20.66 23.72 5.07
N LEU A 24 19.69 23.40 4.21
CA LEU A 24 19.93 22.79 2.90
C LEU A 24 19.86 23.87 1.82
N SER A 25 20.99 24.18 1.19
CA SER A 25 21.06 25.08 0.03
C SER A 25 21.23 24.26 -1.25
N ARG A 26 20.35 24.48 -2.25
CA ARG A 26 20.44 23.88 -3.59
C ARG A 26 21.20 24.82 -4.51
N ASN A 27 22.20 24.30 -5.24
CA ASN A 27 22.67 24.92 -6.47
C ASN A 27 22.80 23.85 -7.57
N ASN A 28 22.39 24.19 -8.79
CA ASN A 28 22.35 23.30 -9.94
C ASN A 28 23.78 23.03 -10.42
N ASN A 29 24.39 21.98 -9.86
CA ASN A 29 25.35 21.05 -10.48
C ASN A 29 26.26 20.45 -9.38
N ALA A 30 25.93 19.21 -9.00
CA ALA A 30 26.73 18.24 -8.24
C ALA A 30 27.14 18.54 -6.77
N LEU A 31 26.87 17.52 -5.93
CA LEU A 31 27.32 17.25 -4.55
C LEU A 31 26.80 18.18 -3.43
N LEU A 32 25.85 17.63 -2.66
CA LEU A 32 25.42 18.13 -1.35
C LEU A 32 26.62 18.22 -0.39
N SER A 33 26.97 19.41 0.06
CA SER A 33 27.84 19.57 1.23
C SER A 33 26.97 19.90 2.44
N ALA A 34 26.96 18.99 3.43
CA ALA A 34 26.36 19.25 4.72
C ALA A 34 27.42 19.88 5.63
N ARG A 35 27.27 21.18 5.95
CA ARG A 35 28.06 21.82 7.01
C ARG A 35 27.30 21.69 8.33
N LEU A 36 27.87 20.94 9.26
CA LEU A 36 27.49 21.03 10.66
C LEU A 36 28.14 22.29 11.25
N SER A 37 27.33 23.32 11.51
CA SER A 37 27.77 24.44 12.34
C SER A 37 27.90 23.96 13.79
N GLN A 38 28.98 24.35 14.46
CA GLN A 38 29.33 23.88 15.80
C GLN A 38 28.21 24.19 16.81
N ALA A 39 27.70 23.15 17.47
CA ALA A 39 26.93 23.30 18.69
C ALA A 39 27.90 23.63 19.84
N ASN A 40 27.75 24.82 20.44
CA ASN A 40 28.52 25.21 21.61
C ASN A 40 27.92 24.53 22.85
N THR A 41 28.42 23.34 23.19
CA THR A 41 28.00 22.62 24.40
C THR A 41 28.97 22.90 25.53
N GLY A 42 28.56 23.76 26.48
CA GLY A 42 29.22 23.97 27.76
C GLY A 42 29.06 22.79 28.72
N CYS A 43 29.46 21.59 28.29
CA CYS A 43 29.45 20.40 29.14
C CYS A 43 30.66 19.52 28.81
N GLY A 44 31.60 19.43 29.76
CA GLY A 44 32.93 18.84 29.60
C GLY A 44 32.97 17.31 29.50
N HIS A 45 32.43 16.75 28.42
CA HIS A 45 32.69 15.35 28.04
C HIS A 45 33.24 15.27 26.62
N ARG A 46 34.32 14.47 26.47
CA ARG A 46 35.11 14.29 25.25
C ARG A 46 34.24 14.01 24.03
N ALA A 47 34.36 14.85 23.00
CA ALA A 47 33.86 14.59 21.66
C ALA A 47 34.57 13.36 21.06
N MET A 48 33.80 12.35 20.69
CA MET A 48 34.28 11.21 19.90
C MET A 48 34.44 11.69 18.45
N ARG A 49 35.69 11.82 17.99
CA ARG A 49 36.03 12.15 16.59
C ARG A 49 35.61 10.98 15.70
N VAL A 50 34.61 11.19 14.85
CA VAL A 50 34.35 10.31 13.70
C VAL A 50 35.26 10.77 12.57
N THR A 51 36.26 9.95 12.26
CA THR A 51 37.26 10.19 11.22
C THR A 51 36.75 9.60 9.90
N THR A 52 36.46 10.48 8.95
CA THR A 52 36.48 10.26 7.49
C THR A 52 35.57 9.15 6.89
N LEU A 53 34.55 9.58 6.14
CA LEU A 53 33.77 8.73 5.22
C LEU A 53 34.35 8.89 3.80
N HIS A 54 34.83 7.81 3.18
CA HIS A 54 35.30 7.83 1.79
C HIS A 54 34.15 7.47 0.83
N LEU A 55 33.81 8.39 -0.07
CA LEU A 55 32.96 8.17 -1.24
C LEU A 55 33.85 7.84 -2.44
N PHE A 56 33.64 6.67 -3.07
CA PHE A 56 34.23 6.32 -4.36
C PHE A 56 33.21 6.56 -5.49
N PRO A 57 33.61 7.23 -6.60
CA PRO A 57 32.77 7.39 -7.77
C PRO A 57 33.00 6.24 -8.76
N GLY A 58 31.95 5.84 -9.47
CA GLY A 58 32.07 4.99 -10.67
C GLY A 58 31.42 3.62 -10.50
N GLY A 59 30.28 3.45 -11.18
CA GLY A 59 29.47 2.24 -11.12
C GLY A 59 30.11 1.00 -11.75
N SER A 60 29.56 -0.15 -11.36
CA SER A 60 29.37 -1.34 -12.19
C SER A 60 28.50 -2.33 -11.42
N MET A 61 27.38 -2.67 -12.02
CA MET A 61 26.44 -3.70 -11.62
C MET A 61 27.14 -5.07 -11.66
N PHE A 62 27.20 -5.80 -10.55
CA PHE A 62 27.48 -7.24 -10.59
C PHE A 62 26.63 -8.00 -9.57
N TRP A 63 25.78 -8.84 -10.13
CA TRP A 63 24.92 -9.82 -9.51
C TRP A 63 25.81 -10.98 -9.03
N LEU A 64 25.72 -11.38 -7.76
CA LEU A 64 26.32 -12.62 -7.25
C LEU A 64 25.28 -13.42 -6.49
N SER A 65 24.71 -14.37 -7.21
CA SER A 65 23.99 -15.53 -6.69
C SER A 65 24.93 -16.49 -5.94
N ASN A 66 24.41 -17.05 -4.84
CA ASN A 66 24.66 -18.39 -4.29
C ASN A 66 26.05 -19.04 -4.50
N PHE A 67 26.76 -19.37 -3.40
CA PHE A 67 27.13 -20.77 -3.12
C PHE A 67 27.68 -21.00 -1.70
N ARG A 68 26.95 -21.86 -0.97
CA ARG A 68 27.40 -23.06 -0.25
C ARG A 68 28.67 -22.99 0.62
N SER A 69 28.43 -22.99 1.93
CA SER A 69 29.41 -23.34 2.97
C SER A 69 29.86 -24.80 2.85
N THR A 70 31.18 -24.99 2.67
CA THR A 70 31.86 -26.29 2.66
C THR A 70 32.45 -26.65 4.03
N LYS A 71 32.07 -27.85 4.47
CA LYS A 71 32.75 -28.82 5.35
C LYS A 71 34.15 -28.47 5.90
N ASN A 72 34.33 -28.77 7.20
CA ASN A 72 35.49 -29.45 7.81
C ASN A 72 35.18 -29.64 9.33
N ARG A 73 35.52 -30.71 10.06
CA ARG A 73 36.22 -31.98 9.81
C ARG A 73 36.24 -32.78 11.15
N ILE A 74 36.19 -34.12 11.05
CA ILE A 74 36.99 -35.13 11.83
C ILE A 74 36.67 -35.29 13.33
N SER A 75 36.65 -36.45 13.99
CA SER A 75 36.62 -37.91 13.68
C SER A 75 36.54 -38.62 15.06
N CYS A 76 36.33 -39.95 15.02
CA CYS A 76 36.63 -40.96 16.04
C CYS A 76 35.53 -41.21 17.09
N PHE A 77 34.83 -42.34 16.98
CA PHE A 77 35.20 -43.53 17.76
C PHE A 77 34.61 -44.80 17.11
N PHE A 78 35.44 -45.84 17.07
CA PHE A 78 35.21 -47.16 16.50
C PHE A 78 34.62 -48.11 17.56
N ALA A 79 34.22 -49.30 17.08
CA ALA A 79 33.88 -50.55 17.79
C ALA A 79 32.37 -50.76 18.08
N ALA A 80 31.65 -51.60 17.35
CA ALA A 80 31.71 -53.07 17.18
C ALA A 80 30.81 -53.81 18.19
N ILE A 81 29.98 -54.72 17.65
CA ILE A 81 29.39 -55.97 18.20
C ILE A 81 28.32 -56.36 17.15
N SER A 82 28.64 -57.24 16.18
CA SER A 82 28.36 -58.69 16.17
C SER A 82 26.91 -59.02 16.56
N SER A 83 26.16 -59.94 15.98
CA SER A 83 26.24 -60.87 14.85
C SER A 83 24.92 -61.64 14.96
N ALA A 84 24.38 -62.12 13.84
CA ALA A 84 23.44 -63.23 13.80
C ALA A 84 22.11 -63.07 14.57
N PHE A 85 21.03 -62.79 13.84
CA PHE A 85 19.83 -63.62 14.00
C PHE A 85 19.14 -63.77 12.65
N ARG A 86 19.48 -64.89 12.03
CA ARG A 86 18.88 -65.46 10.83
C ARG A 86 17.57 -66.12 11.28
N ARG A 87 16.49 -65.91 10.52
CA ARG A 87 15.18 -66.63 10.55
C ARG A 87 14.12 -66.11 11.54
N PHE A 88 13.20 -65.30 11.02
CA PHE A 88 11.76 -65.31 11.35
C PHE A 88 11.06 -64.57 10.19
N SER A 89 10.76 -65.26 9.09
CA SER A 89 9.40 -65.74 8.77
C SER A 89 8.28 -64.81 9.24
N LEU A 90 7.67 -64.15 8.25
CA LEU A 90 6.22 -63.99 8.06
C LEU A 90 5.41 -63.60 9.30
N ILE A 91 4.99 -62.33 9.32
CA ILE A 91 3.65 -61.80 9.64
C ILE A 91 3.85 -60.31 9.95
N PHE A 92 3.88 -59.48 8.91
CA PHE A 92 3.57 -58.05 9.04
C PHE A 92 2.25 -57.86 8.33
N VAL A 93 1.18 -58.16 9.08
CA VAL A 93 -0.21 -58.03 8.62
C VAL A 93 -0.46 -56.58 8.28
N LEU A 94 -0.86 -56.41 7.02
CA LEU A 94 -1.49 -55.24 6.41
C LEU A 94 -2.40 -54.51 7.41
N CYS A 95 -1.94 -53.37 7.90
CA CYS A 95 -2.82 -52.29 8.35
C CYS A 95 -2.69 -51.16 7.33
N VAL A 96 -3.14 -51.44 6.10
CA VAL A 96 -3.34 -50.40 5.09
C VAL A 96 -4.67 -49.75 5.43
N SER A 97 -4.64 -48.80 6.37
CA SER A 97 -5.74 -47.85 6.52
C SER A 97 -5.91 -47.13 5.19
N PRO A 98 -7.14 -46.97 4.66
CA PRO A 98 -7.37 -46.04 3.59
C PRO A 98 -7.23 -44.66 4.21
N PHE A 99 -6.05 -44.05 4.09
CA PHE A 99 -5.90 -42.62 4.29
C PHE A 99 -6.72 -41.99 3.18
N GLY A 100 -7.98 -41.67 3.49
CA GLY A 100 -8.87 -40.97 2.58
C GLY A 100 -8.13 -39.75 2.08
N ALA A 101 -7.90 -39.69 0.76
CA ALA A 101 -7.39 -38.50 0.12
C ALA A 101 -8.44 -37.40 0.34
N VAL A 102 -8.26 -36.61 1.40
CA VAL A 102 -8.87 -35.29 1.49
C VAL A 102 -8.26 -34.53 0.31
N SER A 103 -8.99 -34.49 -0.79
CA SER A 103 -8.75 -33.49 -1.83
C SER A 103 -9.07 -32.16 -1.19
N ALA A 104 -8.06 -31.55 -0.58
CA ALA A 104 -8.01 -30.11 -0.47
C ALA A 104 -8.00 -29.63 -1.92
N ALA A 105 -9.17 -29.26 -2.44
CA ALA A 105 -9.24 -28.41 -3.61
C ALA A 105 -8.50 -27.14 -3.22
N LEU A 106 -7.23 -27.06 -3.60
CA LEU A 106 -6.53 -25.80 -3.62
C LEU A 106 -7.27 -24.98 -4.65
N ASP A 107 -7.94 -23.95 -4.18
CA ASP A 107 -8.50 -22.88 -4.99
C ASP A 107 -7.34 -22.17 -5.70
N GLU A 108 -6.85 -22.78 -6.78
CA GLU A 108 -5.96 -22.15 -7.76
C GLU A 108 -6.78 -21.11 -8.52
N GLY A 109 -6.95 -19.92 -7.96
CA GLY A 109 -7.55 -18.84 -8.75
C GLY A 109 -8.11 -17.63 -8.02
N ALA A 110 -8.19 -17.59 -6.69
CA ALA A 110 -8.65 -16.38 -5.99
C ALA A 110 -7.60 -15.25 -6.06
N THR A 111 -7.55 -14.57 -7.22
CA THR A 111 -6.98 -13.22 -7.32
C THR A 111 -7.71 -12.33 -6.32
N ALA A 112 -6.96 -11.60 -5.50
CA ALA A 112 -7.56 -10.66 -4.55
C ALA A 112 -8.49 -9.67 -5.27
N PRO A 113 -9.65 -9.32 -4.67
CA PRO A 113 -10.59 -8.40 -5.29
C PRO A 113 -9.95 -7.04 -5.50
N LEU A 114 -10.15 -6.47 -6.69
CA LEU A 114 -9.74 -5.11 -7.02
C LEU A 114 -10.78 -4.09 -6.53
N LEU A 115 -12.06 -4.43 -6.67
CA LEU A 115 -13.18 -3.60 -6.26
C LEU A 115 -14.26 -4.47 -5.61
N THR A 116 -14.73 -4.05 -4.44
CA THR A 116 -15.84 -4.73 -3.74
C THR A 116 -17.09 -3.87 -3.76
N LEU A 117 -18.20 -4.40 -4.26
CA LEU A 117 -19.51 -3.76 -4.24
C LEU A 117 -20.36 -4.35 -3.12
N HIS A 118 -21.02 -3.50 -2.34
CA HIS A 118 -21.96 -3.90 -1.29
C HIS A 118 -23.34 -3.31 -1.58
N ALA A 119 -24.39 -4.12 -1.47
CA ALA A 119 -25.77 -3.64 -1.58
C ALA A 119 -26.71 -4.58 -0.81
N ASP A 120 -27.53 -4.06 0.12
CA ASP A 120 -28.53 -4.82 0.88
C ASP A 120 -28.03 -6.14 1.49
N GLY A 121 -26.81 -6.14 2.01
CA GLY A 121 -26.17 -7.32 2.61
C GLY A 121 -25.55 -8.29 1.60
N GLN A 122 -25.71 -8.04 0.30
CA GLN A 122 -24.97 -8.71 -0.76
C GLN A 122 -23.58 -8.08 -0.90
N THR A 123 -22.60 -8.90 -1.27
CA THR A 123 -21.23 -8.48 -1.58
C THR A 123 -20.83 -9.11 -2.91
N LEU A 124 -20.41 -8.28 -3.86
CA LEU A 124 -19.87 -8.67 -5.15
C LEU A 124 -18.43 -8.20 -5.25
N GLU A 125 -17.51 -9.15 -5.39
CA GLU A 125 -16.09 -8.89 -5.55
C GLU A 125 -15.72 -8.96 -7.03
N LEU A 126 -15.07 -7.90 -7.53
CA LEU A 126 -14.61 -7.81 -8.91
C LEU A 126 -13.08 -7.93 -8.97
N THR A 127 -12.59 -8.89 -9.75
CA THR A 127 -11.17 -8.97 -10.11
C THR A 127 -10.82 -7.91 -11.15
N GLN A 128 -9.52 -7.70 -11.37
CA GLN A 128 -9.05 -6.80 -12.40
C GLN A 128 -9.55 -7.20 -13.80
N GLU A 129 -9.52 -8.49 -14.12
CA GLU A 129 -9.96 -9.01 -15.41
C GLU A 129 -11.45 -8.75 -15.64
N GLN A 130 -12.28 -8.93 -14.60
CA GLN A 130 -13.72 -8.66 -14.67
C GLN A 130 -14.00 -7.17 -14.88
N LEU A 131 -13.28 -6.29 -14.18
CA LEU A 131 -13.44 -4.85 -14.34
C LEU A 131 -13.02 -4.37 -15.74
N LEU A 132 -11.93 -4.92 -16.29
CA LEU A 132 -11.43 -4.60 -17.63
C LEU A 132 -12.32 -5.17 -18.75
N ALA A 133 -13.09 -6.23 -18.47
CA ALA A 133 -14.03 -6.80 -19.43
C ALA A 133 -15.30 -5.96 -19.62
N LEU A 134 -15.59 -5.02 -18.72
CA LEU A 134 -16.71 -4.08 -18.86
C LEU A 134 -16.46 -3.10 -20.02
N PRO A 135 -17.50 -2.44 -20.56
CA PRO A 135 -17.34 -1.39 -21.56
C PRO A 135 -16.45 -0.26 -21.04
N GLN A 136 -15.27 -0.10 -21.65
CA GLN A 136 -14.31 0.93 -21.27
C GLN A 136 -14.66 2.27 -21.93
N GLN A 137 -14.51 3.36 -21.18
CA GLN A 137 -14.62 4.73 -21.66
C GLN A 137 -13.31 5.47 -21.47
N ARG A 138 -13.07 6.48 -22.30
CA ARG A 138 -11.90 7.34 -22.21
C ARG A 138 -12.32 8.79 -22.05
N ILE A 139 -11.83 9.44 -21.00
CA ILE A 139 -12.11 10.85 -20.68
C ILE A 139 -10.82 11.64 -20.74
N THR A 140 -10.85 12.80 -21.38
CA THR A 140 -9.74 13.75 -21.42
C THR A 140 -10.14 14.99 -20.63
N THR A 141 -9.55 15.20 -19.44
CA THR A 141 -9.98 16.27 -18.53
C THR A 141 -8.84 16.72 -17.62
N THR A 142 -8.92 17.94 -17.10
CA THR A 142 -8.11 18.41 -15.98
C THR A 142 -8.60 17.82 -14.65
N ALA A 143 -7.67 17.63 -13.70
CA ALA A 143 -7.96 17.25 -12.31
C ALA A 143 -7.34 18.29 -11.38
N ALA A 144 -8.02 18.68 -10.30
CA ALA A 144 -7.61 19.85 -9.49
C ALA A 144 -6.23 19.71 -8.79
N TRP A 145 -5.73 18.49 -8.63
CA TRP A 145 -4.43 18.18 -8.02
C TRP A 145 -3.35 17.80 -9.04
N LEU A 146 -3.69 17.74 -10.32
CA LEU A 146 -2.73 17.45 -11.38
C LEU A 146 -2.50 18.68 -12.25
N GLU A 147 -1.28 18.81 -12.76
CA GLU A 147 -0.98 19.80 -13.77
C GLU A 147 -1.40 19.32 -15.16
N GLY A 148 -2.10 20.19 -15.89
CA GLY A 148 -2.51 19.96 -17.26
C GLY A 148 -3.70 19.00 -17.41
N THR A 149 -4.01 18.71 -18.68
CA THR A 149 -5.07 17.78 -19.06
C THR A 149 -4.52 16.35 -19.11
N LYS A 150 -5.31 15.40 -18.63
CA LYS A 150 -4.97 13.98 -18.52
C LYS A 150 -5.98 13.12 -19.24
N VAL A 151 -5.54 11.96 -19.71
CA VAL A 151 -6.40 10.96 -20.35
C VAL A 151 -6.63 9.81 -19.38
N PHE A 152 -7.86 9.65 -18.93
CA PHE A 152 -8.27 8.59 -18.02
C PHE A 152 -9.06 7.52 -18.78
N GLU A 153 -8.90 6.26 -18.40
CA GLU A 153 -9.63 5.14 -19.00
C GLU A 153 -10.13 4.17 -17.93
N GLY A 154 -11.40 3.77 -18.08
CA GLY A 154 -12.10 2.87 -17.17
C GLY A 154 -13.58 2.69 -17.52
N PRO A 155 -14.28 1.74 -16.89
CA PRO A 155 -15.72 1.57 -17.07
C PRO A 155 -16.51 2.70 -16.42
N LEU A 156 -17.73 2.91 -16.90
CA LEU A 156 -18.67 3.85 -16.29
C LEU A 156 -19.12 3.34 -14.91
N VAL A 157 -19.23 4.25 -13.94
CA VAL A 157 -19.73 3.91 -12.60
C VAL A 157 -21.12 3.26 -12.69
N ARG A 158 -22.02 3.80 -13.52
CA ARG A 158 -23.36 3.23 -13.72
C ARG A 158 -23.35 1.78 -14.25
N ASP A 159 -22.40 1.42 -15.09
CA ASP A 159 -22.30 0.07 -15.64
C ASP A 159 -21.77 -0.91 -14.59
N VAL A 160 -20.86 -0.45 -13.73
CA VAL A 160 -20.36 -1.24 -12.58
C VAL A 160 -21.48 -1.45 -11.56
N LEU A 161 -22.27 -0.41 -11.27
CA LEU A 161 -23.41 -0.51 -10.35
C LEU A 161 -24.52 -1.40 -10.90
N ALA A 162 -24.72 -1.45 -12.21
CA ALA A 162 -25.70 -2.32 -12.86
C ALA A 162 -25.38 -3.82 -12.74
N LEU A 163 -24.18 -4.18 -12.27
CA LEU A 163 -23.84 -5.58 -11.92
C LEU A 163 -24.52 -6.04 -10.64
N LEU A 164 -24.99 -5.11 -9.81
CA LEU A 164 -25.74 -5.42 -8.60
C LEU A 164 -27.19 -5.72 -8.97
N ASP A 165 -27.71 -6.84 -8.47
CA ASP A 165 -29.12 -7.23 -8.63
C ASP A 165 -29.98 -6.53 -7.55
N VAL A 166 -30.01 -5.20 -7.57
CA VAL A 166 -30.76 -4.36 -6.62
C VAL A 166 -31.57 -3.28 -7.33
N GLU A 167 -32.72 -2.92 -6.76
CA GLU A 167 -33.54 -1.83 -7.28
C GLU A 167 -32.88 -0.48 -6.97
N LEU A 168 -32.38 0.17 -8.02
CA LEU A 168 -31.80 1.49 -7.95
C LEU A 168 -32.87 2.57 -8.17
N GLY A 169 -33.08 3.43 -7.17
CA GLY A 169 -34.08 4.49 -7.16
C GLY A 169 -33.49 5.90 -7.05
N ALA A 170 -34.35 6.91 -7.15
CA ALA A 170 -33.93 8.32 -7.05
C ALA A 170 -33.38 8.69 -5.66
N THR A 171 -33.73 7.93 -4.62
CA THR A 171 -33.23 8.12 -3.24
C THR A 171 -31.95 7.36 -2.96
N THR A 172 -31.49 6.54 -3.92
CA THR A 172 -30.34 5.67 -3.72
C THR A 172 -29.07 6.48 -3.54
N THR A 173 -28.32 6.11 -2.51
CA THR A 173 -27.03 6.69 -2.18
C THR A 173 -25.92 5.69 -2.47
N VAL A 174 -24.79 6.22 -2.93
CA VAL A 174 -23.60 5.47 -3.30
C VAL A 174 -22.45 6.00 -2.47
N THR A 175 -21.92 5.18 -1.58
CA THR A 175 -20.79 5.49 -0.72
C THR A 175 -19.53 4.86 -1.30
N LEU A 176 -18.55 5.69 -1.66
CA LEU A 176 -17.23 5.27 -2.11
C LEU A 176 -16.28 5.21 -0.93
N ARG A 177 -15.46 4.16 -0.84
CA ARG A 177 -14.41 4.03 0.16
C ARG A 177 -13.07 3.64 -0.48
N THR A 178 -12.01 4.23 0.05
CA THR A 178 -10.66 4.12 -0.47
C THR A 178 -9.76 3.31 0.47
N LEU A 179 -8.52 3.05 0.04
CA LEU A 179 -7.51 2.34 0.84
C LEU A 179 -6.96 3.16 2.02
N ASP A 180 -7.07 4.48 1.98
CA ASP A 180 -6.65 5.40 3.04
C ASP A 180 -7.80 5.83 3.97
N ASP A 181 -8.88 5.04 4.01
CA ASP A 181 -10.09 5.26 4.82
C ASP A 181 -10.84 6.57 4.48
N TYR A 182 -10.59 7.17 3.31
CA TYR A 182 -11.43 8.24 2.79
C TYR A 182 -12.78 7.68 2.35
N GLU A 183 -13.86 8.35 2.76
CA GLU A 183 -15.22 7.97 2.44
C GLU A 183 -16.00 9.18 1.94
N ILE A 184 -16.77 8.97 0.87
CA ILE A 184 -17.71 9.97 0.37
C ILE A 184 -19.01 9.32 -0.07
N THR A 185 -20.13 9.95 0.29
CA THR A 185 -21.47 9.53 -0.17
C THR A 185 -21.99 10.52 -1.20
N VAL A 186 -22.42 9.98 -2.34
CA VAL A 186 -22.95 10.71 -3.49
C VAL A 186 -24.31 10.13 -3.86
N SER A 187 -25.20 10.95 -4.40
CA SER A 187 -26.48 10.46 -4.93
C SER A 187 -26.26 9.61 -6.18
N LEU A 188 -27.08 8.57 -6.39
CA LEU A 188 -27.01 7.80 -7.63
C LEU A 188 -27.29 8.69 -8.86
N GLU A 189 -28.18 9.68 -8.73
CA GLU A 189 -28.55 10.61 -9.79
C GLU A 189 -27.33 11.32 -10.40
N ASP A 190 -26.31 11.63 -9.61
CA ASP A 190 -25.07 12.22 -10.12
C ASP A 190 -24.36 11.28 -11.10
N TYR A 191 -24.25 9.99 -10.79
CA TYR A 191 -23.61 8.99 -11.67
C TYR A 191 -24.46 8.62 -12.90
N LEU A 192 -25.76 8.94 -12.87
CA LEU A 192 -26.64 8.81 -14.03
C LEU A 192 -26.61 10.07 -14.92
N SER A 193 -26.41 11.23 -14.31
CA SER A 193 -26.38 12.53 -15.01
C SER A 193 -25.07 12.78 -15.76
N TRP A 194 -23.97 12.23 -15.25
CA TRP A 194 -22.63 12.44 -15.80
C TRP A 194 -21.99 11.11 -16.18
N ASP A 195 -21.16 11.13 -17.23
CA ASP A 195 -20.39 9.97 -17.67
C ASP A 195 -19.16 9.77 -16.76
N VAL A 196 -19.39 9.51 -15.48
CA VAL A 196 -18.33 9.28 -14.49
C VAL A 196 -17.74 7.88 -14.68
N ILE A 197 -16.42 7.79 -14.66
CA ILE A 197 -15.71 6.51 -14.81
C ILE A 197 -14.97 6.12 -13.52
N ILE A 198 -14.75 4.81 -13.38
CA ILE A 198 -13.79 4.24 -12.43
C ILE A 198 -12.50 3.99 -13.21
N ALA A 199 -11.63 4.99 -13.27
CA ALA A 199 -10.39 4.91 -14.03
C ALA A 199 -9.42 3.89 -13.42
N HIS A 200 -8.89 3.00 -14.26
CA HIS A 200 -7.81 2.08 -13.92
C HIS A 200 -6.45 2.53 -14.52
N SER A 201 -6.47 3.51 -15.42
CA SER A 201 -5.27 4.05 -16.05
C SER A 201 -5.37 5.55 -16.31
N MET A 202 -4.20 6.19 -16.34
CA MET A 202 -4.00 7.61 -16.64
C MET A 202 -2.83 7.75 -17.61
N ASP A 203 -3.03 8.53 -18.68
CA ASP A 203 -2.06 8.76 -19.76
C ASP A 203 -1.50 7.44 -20.35
N GLY A 204 -2.35 6.42 -20.45
CA GLY A 204 -1.99 5.09 -20.96
C GLY A 204 -1.20 4.21 -19.99
N THR A 205 -0.97 4.66 -18.76
CA THR A 205 -0.27 3.90 -17.71
C THR A 205 -1.26 3.47 -16.63
N ALA A 206 -1.19 2.21 -16.20
CA ALA A 206 -2.01 1.72 -15.10
C ALA A 206 -1.74 2.48 -13.80
N LEU A 207 -2.79 2.80 -13.04
CA LEU A 207 -2.66 3.49 -11.77
C LEU A 207 -2.00 2.58 -10.73
N SER A 208 -1.00 3.10 -10.03
CA SER A 208 -0.28 2.39 -8.96
C SER A 208 -0.71 2.90 -7.59
N LEU A 209 -0.47 2.16 -6.52
CA LEU A 209 -0.73 2.64 -5.15
C LEU A 209 0.03 3.94 -4.81
N LEU A 210 1.15 4.22 -5.48
CA LEU A 210 1.90 5.46 -5.29
C LEU A 210 1.34 6.60 -6.16
N ASP A 211 0.60 6.27 -7.21
CA ASP A 211 0.09 7.18 -8.23
C ASP A 211 -1.44 7.09 -8.33
N TYR A 212 -2.11 7.43 -7.23
CA TYR A 212 -3.59 7.57 -7.15
C TYR A 212 -4.41 6.27 -7.37
N GLY A 213 -3.75 5.13 -7.48
CA GLY A 213 -4.36 3.83 -7.77
C GLY A 213 -4.75 3.01 -6.53
N PRO A 214 -5.37 1.84 -6.73
CA PRO A 214 -5.45 1.12 -8.00
C PRO A 214 -6.59 1.59 -8.92
N LEU A 215 -7.59 2.27 -8.35
CA LEU A 215 -8.74 2.82 -9.06
C LEU A 215 -8.99 4.26 -8.62
N TRP A 216 -9.53 5.06 -9.54
CA TRP A 216 -9.82 6.46 -9.26
C TRP A 216 -11.12 6.89 -9.94
N VAL A 217 -12.05 7.45 -9.17
CA VAL A 217 -13.28 8.04 -9.71
C VAL A 217 -12.98 9.35 -10.43
N VAL A 218 -13.36 9.43 -11.70
CA VAL A 218 -13.05 10.57 -12.58
C VAL A 218 -14.33 11.09 -13.22
N TYR A 219 -14.57 12.39 -13.06
CA TYR A 219 -15.67 13.09 -13.71
C TYR A 219 -15.18 13.79 -14.99
N PRO A 220 -16.03 13.95 -16.02
CA PRO A 220 -15.71 14.74 -17.22
C PRO A 220 -15.79 16.26 -16.93
N ARG A 221 -14.90 16.75 -16.06
CA ARG A 221 -14.93 18.12 -15.51
C ARG A 221 -14.87 19.21 -16.59
N ASP A 222 -14.05 19.00 -17.63
CA ASP A 222 -13.87 20.00 -18.68
C ASP A 222 -15.05 20.05 -19.68
N ASP A 223 -15.82 18.96 -19.79
CA ASP A 223 -16.98 18.88 -20.70
C ASP A 223 -18.24 19.57 -20.15
N HIS A 224 -18.28 19.82 -18.83
CA HIS A 224 -19.45 20.39 -18.16
C HIS A 224 -19.07 21.50 -17.18
N ALA A 225 -19.52 22.72 -17.46
CA ALA A 225 -19.28 23.88 -16.58
C ALA A 225 -19.78 23.67 -15.14
N ALA A 226 -20.84 22.87 -14.94
CA ALA A 226 -21.37 22.53 -13.62
C ALA A 226 -20.35 21.75 -12.76
N LEU A 227 -19.48 20.95 -13.38
CA LEU A 227 -18.49 20.11 -12.72
C LEU A 227 -17.19 20.86 -12.36
N GLN A 228 -17.06 22.13 -12.76
CA GLN A 228 -15.90 22.94 -12.40
C GLN A 228 -15.96 23.50 -10.97
N ASP A 229 -17.09 23.33 -10.29
CA ASP A 229 -17.27 23.70 -8.89
C ASP A 229 -16.46 22.77 -7.96
N SER A 230 -15.82 23.33 -6.92
CA SER A 230 -15.00 22.56 -5.98
C SER A 230 -15.77 21.50 -5.19
N ARG A 231 -17.09 21.57 -5.16
CA ARG A 231 -17.95 20.51 -4.64
C ARG A 231 -17.92 19.21 -5.46
N PHE A 232 -17.38 19.22 -6.68
CA PHE A 232 -17.18 17.97 -7.43
C PHE A 232 -15.77 17.42 -7.24
N ASP A 233 -14.78 18.27 -6.94
CA ASP A 233 -13.39 17.86 -6.76
C ASP A 233 -13.20 16.82 -5.67
N HIS A 234 -13.89 16.97 -4.53
CA HIS A 234 -13.81 15.99 -3.44
C HIS A 234 -14.44 14.62 -3.79
N ARG A 235 -15.21 14.52 -4.87
CA ARG A 235 -15.88 13.27 -5.29
C ARG A 235 -14.98 12.35 -6.11
N TRP A 236 -13.79 12.84 -6.49
CA TRP A 236 -12.84 12.06 -7.26
C TRP A 236 -11.98 11.20 -6.32
N ALA A 237 -12.62 10.23 -5.69
CA ALA A 237 -11.96 9.32 -4.76
C ALA A 237 -10.90 8.49 -5.49
N TRP A 238 -9.62 8.77 -5.22
CA TRP A 238 -8.48 7.94 -5.62
C TRP A 238 -8.31 6.77 -4.66
N MET A 239 -7.51 5.77 -5.04
CA MET A 239 -7.34 4.55 -4.23
C MET A 239 -8.65 3.82 -3.91
N LEU A 240 -9.65 3.91 -4.78
CA LEU A 240 -10.96 3.28 -4.57
C LEU A 240 -10.82 1.76 -4.42
N ASN A 241 -11.43 1.19 -3.38
CA ASN A 241 -11.45 -0.26 -3.15
C ASN A 241 -12.85 -0.82 -2.94
N SER A 242 -13.83 0.00 -2.55
CA SER A 242 -15.18 -0.47 -2.29
C SER A 242 -16.22 0.59 -2.56
N ILE A 243 -17.41 0.12 -2.98
CA ILE A 243 -18.60 0.93 -3.19
C ILE A 243 -19.74 0.28 -2.44
N THR A 244 -20.46 1.06 -1.63
CA THR A 244 -21.67 0.61 -0.94
C THR A 244 -22.87 1.35 -1.50
N VAL A 245 -23.86 0.62 -1.97
CA VAL A 245 -25.13 1.14 -2.47
C VAL A 245 -26.20 0.93 -1.40
N LYS A 246 -26.97 1.98 -1.12
CA LYS A 246 -28.11 1.95 -0.20
C LYS A 246 -29.33 2.58 -0.89
N PRO A 247 -30.42 1.83 -1.08
CA PRO A 247 -31.66 2.32 -1.70
C PRO A 247 -32.28 3.54 -1.02
#